data_AF-A0AAV5IX81-F1
#
_entry.id   AF-A0AAV5IX81-F1
#
_cell.length_a   1.000
_cell.length_b   1.000
_cell.length_c   1.000
_cell.angle_alpha   90.00
_cell.angle_beta   90.00
_cell.angle_gamma   90.00
#
_symmetry.space_group_name_H-M   'P 1'
#
loop_
_entity.id
_entity.type
_entity.pdbx_description
1 polymer ?
#
loop_
_entity_poly.entity_id
_entity_poly.type
_entity_poly.pdbx_seq_one_letter_code
_entity_poly.pdbx_strand_id
1 'polypeptide(L)' 'MGKPDKIIYKSAMAMVGVDASDSIAVGYSFHHDIKGANEGGIALAFITGGIHATELGLST' A
#
# COMPACT_ATOMS: atom_id res chain seq x y z
N MET A 1 15.37 -1.61 -1.17
CA MET A 1 14.49 -2.71 -1.62
C MET A 1 13.45 -2.95 -0.55
N GLY A 2 12.29 -2.31 -0.68
CA GLY A 2 11.24 -2.32 0.35
C GLY A 2 10.30 -1.14 0.18
N LYS A 3 9.14 -1.16 0.83
CA LYS A 3 8.22 -0.02 0.86
C LYS A 3 8.92 1.19 1.51
N PRO A 4 8.69 2.44 1.05
CA PRO A 4 7.72 2.84 0.01
C PRO A 4 8.26 2.77 -1.42
N ASP A 5 9.50 2.32 -1.65
CA ASP A 5 10.12 2.33 -2.99
C ASP A 5 9.27 1.54 -4.00
N LYS A 6 8.94 2.17 -5.13
CA LYS A 6 8.19 1.59 -6.26
C LYS A 6 8.73 0.25 -6.73
N ILE A 7 10.02 -0.05 -6.52
CA ILE A 7 10.63 -1.31 -6.98
C ILE A 7 9.92 -2.54 -6.40
N ILE A 8 9.46 -2.51 -5.14
CA ILE A 8 8.78 -3.67 -4.55
C ILE A 8 7.42 -3.94 -5.22
N TYR A 9 6.69 -2.86 -5.54
CA TYR A 9 5.39 -2.94 -6.20
C TYR A 9 5.52 -3.38 -7.65
N LYS A 10 6.50 -2.85 -8.38
CA LYS A 10 6.80 -3.27 -9.75
C LYS A 10 7.22 -4.74 -9.82
N SER A 11 8.06 -5.19 -8.89
CA SER A 11 8.43 -6.60 -8.80
C SER A 11 7.21 -7.48 -8.52
N ALA A 12 6.32 -7.09 -7.60
CA ALA A 12 5.11 -7.83 -7.30
C ALA A 12 4.19 -7.97 -8.53
N MET A 13 3.93 -6.87 -9.23
CA MET A 13 3.12 -6.86 -10.45
C MET A 13 3.75 -7.71 -11.57
N ALA A 14 5.06 -7.59 -11.78
CA ALA A 14 5.78 -8.38 -12.78
C ALA A 14 5.75 -9.89 -12.49
N MET A 15 5.77 -10.30 -11.22
CA MET A 15 5.67 -11.72 -10.84
C MET A 15 4.29 -12.32 -11.17
N VAL A 16 3.23 -11.52 -11.11
CA VAL A 16 1.84 -11.97 -11.37
C VAL A 16 1.42 -11.71 -12.83
N GLY A 17 2.11 -10.81 -13.53
CA GLY A 17 1.80 -10.46 -14.92
C GLY A 17 0.58 -9.54 -15.05
N VAL A 18 0.38 -8.62 -14.10
CA VAL A 18 -0.74 -7.66 -14.07
C VAL A 18 -0.23 -6.22 -14.09
N ASP A 19 -1.07 -5.30 -14.56
CA ASP A 19 -0.80 -3.88 -14.53
C ASP A 19 -1.25 -3.22 -13.21
N ALA A 20 -0.80 -1.99 -12.99
CA ALA A 20 -1.17 -1.22 -11.80
C ALA A 20 -2.68 -0.92 -11.75
N SER A 21 -3.33 -0.77 -12.90
CA SER A 21 -4.78 -0.57 -13.02
C SER A 21 -5.60 -1.78 -12.58
N ASP A 22 -5.02 -2.98 -12.66
CA ASP A 22 -5.66 -4.24 -12.28
C ASP A 22 -5.28 -4.67 -10.85
N SER A 23 -4.60 -3.80 -10.12
CA SER A 23 -3.99 -4.09 -8.82
C SER A 23 -4.54 -3.19 -7.72
N ILE A 24 -4.71 -3.75 -6.53
CA ILE A 24 -4.99 -3.00 -5.30
C ILE A 24 -3.93 -3.37 -4.25
N ALA A 25 -3.23 -2.37 -3.75
CA ALA A 25 -2.36 -2.51 -2.59
C ALA A 25 -3.20 -2.43 -1.30
N VAL A 26 -2.95 -3.33 -0.35
CA VAL A 26 -3.62 -3.35 0.95
C VAL A 26 -2.60 -3.10 2.04
N GLY A 27 -2.86 -2.16 2.95
CA GLY A 27 -1.90 -1.81 3.99
C GLY A 27 -2.46 -0.87 5.05
N TYR A 28 -1.67 -0.65 6.11
CA TYR A 28 -2.08 0.12 7.29
C TYR A 28 -1.16 1.32 7.54
N SER A 29 -0.03 1.46 6.84
CA SER A 29 0.96 2.52 7.10
C SER A 29 0.87 3.64 6.07
N PHE A 30 0.71 4.88 6.54
CA PHE A 30 0.76 6.05 5.67
C PHE A 30 2.09 6.20 4.92
N HIS A 31 3.20 6.06 5.63
CA HIS A 31 4.53 6.33 5.08
C HIS A 31 5.08 5.21 4.18
N HIS A 32 4.57 3.98 4.33
CA HIS A 32 5.06 2.83 3.57
C HIS A 32 4.06 2.34 2.51
N ASP A 33 2.82 2.10 2.92
CA ASP A 33 1.82 1.50 2.05
C ASP A 33 1.17 2.55 1.15
N ILE A 34 0.60 3.61 1.75
CA ILE A 34 -0.09 4.65 0.97
C ILE A 34 0.90 5.37 0.05
N LYS A 35 2.01 5.85 0.60
CA LYS A 35 3.03 6.54 -0.20
C LYS A 35 3.54 5.66 -1.33
N GLY A 36 3.85 4.39 -1.05
CA GLY A 36 4.38 3.49 -2.06
C GLY A 36 3.37 3.11 -3.14
N ALA A 37 2.10 2.89 -2.79
CA ALA A 37 1.04 2.63 -3.75
C ALA A 37 0.83 3.82 -4.70
N ASN A 38 0.77 5.05 -4.14
CA ASN A 38 0.64 6.27 -4.94
C ASN A 38 1.83 6.48 -5.89
N GLU A 39 3.07 6.30 -5.42
CA GLU A 39 4.27 6.39 -6.26
C GLU A 39 4.35 5.25 -7.30
N GLY A 40 3.71 4.10 -7.01
CA GLY A 40 3.57 2.98 -7.92
C GLY A 40 2.42 3.10 -8.92
N GLY A 41 1.53 4.09 -8.75
CA GLY A 41 0.32 4.26 -9.57
C GLY A 41 -0.76 3.21 -9.31
N ILE A 42 -0.78 2.61 -8.12
CA ILE A 42 -1.66 1.49 -7.74
C ILE A 42 -2.75 2.00 -6.79
N ALA A 43 -3.99 1.53 -6.97
CA ALA A 43 -5.07 1.81 -6.03
C ALA A 43 -4.76 1.21 -4.65
N LEU A 44 -5.24 1.84 -3.57
CA LEU A 44 -4.97 1.38 -2.22
C LEU A 44 -6.24 1.23 -1.37
N ALA A 45 -6.38 0.07 -0.74
CA ALA A 45 -7.28 -0.15 0.39
C ALA A 45 -6.52 0.02 1.72
N PHE A 46 -6.89 1.03 2.50
CA PHE A 46 -6.27 1.33 3.78
C PHE A 46 -6.98 0.62 4.94
N ILE A 47 -6.20 -0.10 5.77
CA ILE A 47 -6.68 -0.79 6.96
C ILE A 47 -6.57 0.15 8.16
N THR A 48 -7.72 0.55 8.69
CA THR A 48 -7.82 1.50 9.80
C THR A 48 -7.64 0.88 11.19
N GLY A 49 -7.78 -0.45 11.31
CA GLY A 49 -7.59 -1.19 12.57
C GLY A 49 -6.13 -1.51 12.93
N GLY A 50 -5.15 -0.85 12.28
CA GLY A 50 -3.72 -1.10 12.47
C GLY A 50 -3.06 -0.14 13.46
N ILE A 51 -1.75 0.10 13.28
CA ILE A 51 -0.94 0.95 14.19
C ILE A 51 -1.46 2.40 14.33
N HIS A 52 -2.28 2.85 13.39
CA HIS A 52 -2.90 4.19 13.39
C HIS A 52 -4.32 4.20 13.97
N ALA A 53 -4.84 3.10 14.50
CA ALA A 53 -6.22 3.03 15.02
C ALA A 53 -6.49 4.13 16.07
N THR A 54 -5.55 4.39 16.97
CA THR A 54 -5.66 5.47 17.97
C THR A 54 -5.58 6.86 17.34
N GLU A 55 -4.66 7.07 16.41
CA GLU A 55 -4.55 8.34 15.66
C GLU A 55 -5.85 8.66 14.90
N LEU A 56 -6.55 7.64 14.43
CA LEU A 56 -7.83 7.74 13.72
C LEU A 56 -9.06 7.79 14.65
N GLY A 57 -8.88 7.68 15.97
CA GLY A 57 -10.00 7.67 16.93
C GLY A 57 -10.85 6.40 16.89
N LEU A 58 -10.28 5.28 16.45
CA LEU A 58 -10.96 3.99 16.27
C LEU A 58 -10.55 2.94 17.33
N SER A 59 -9.60 3.26 18.20
CA SER A 59 -9.29 2.41 19.35
C SER A 59 -10.43 2.44 20.35
N THR A 60 -11.02 1.27 20.59
CA THR A 60 -12.11 1.00 21.55
C THR A 60 -11.64 0.99 22.99
#